data_AF-A0A8H9ZM39-F1
#
_entry.id   AF-A0A8H9ZM39-F1
#
_cell.length_a   1.000
_cell.length_b   1.000
_cell.length_c   1.000
_cell.angle_alpha   90.00
_cell.angle_beta   90.00
_cell.angle_gamma   90.00
#
_symmetry.space_group_name_H-M   'P 1'
#
loop_
_entity.id
_entity.type
_entity.pdbx_description
1 polymer ?
#
loop_
_entity_poly.entity_id
_entity_poly.type
_entity_poly.pdbx_seq_one_letter_code
_entity_poly.pdbx_strand_id
1 'polypeptide(L)' 'MIFLKLSQKVTVERQGEYGWEPETVYEPVFVAAEHIVSMYFAGLTILKMTSGERIDVKETPEEIIAMLTEGGSK' A
#
# COMPACT_ATOMS: atom_id res chain seq x y z
N MET A 1 1.62 -18.37 -5.66
CA MET A 1 1.39 -16.92 -5.86
C MET A 1 0.93 -16.35 -4.53
N ILE A 2 1.71 -15.45 -3.93
CA ILE A 2 1.40 -14.87 -2.61
C ILE A 2 0.72 -13.52 -2.83
N PHE A 3 -0.44 -13.33 -2.19
CA PHE A 3 -1.14 -12.05 -2.14
C PHE A 3 -0.93 -11.40 -0.79
N LEU A 4 -0.44 -10.17 -0.82
CA LEU A 4 -0.27 -9.33 0.36
C LEU A 4 -1.50 -8.45 0.52
N LYS A 5 -2.07 -8.43 1.73
CA LYS A 5 -3.07 -7.45 2.13
C LYS A 5 -2.35 -6.27 2.77
N LEU A 6 -2.35 -5.12 2.10
CA LEU A 6 -1.68 -3.90 2.52
C LEU A 6 -2.69 -2.77 2.72
N SER A 7 -2.27 -1.69 3.36
CA SER A 7 -3.11 -0.54 3.66
C SER A 7 -2.71 0.62 2.76
N GLN A 8 -3.39 0.76 1.63
CA GLN A 8 -3.13 1.81 0.65
C GLN A 8 -3.61 3.17 1.18
N LYS A 9 -2.76 4.18 1.04
CA LYS A 9 -3.14 5.56 1.26
C LYS A 9 -4.08 6.01 0.14
N VAL A 10 -5.25 6.50 0.53
CA VAL A 10 -6.24 7.11 -0.35
C VAL A 10 -6.58 8.50 0.20
N THR A 11 -6.88 9.43 -0.70
CA THR A 11 -7.43 10.73 -0.32
C THR A 11 -8.90 10.75 -0.72
N VAL A 12 -9.76 10.97 0.26
CA VAL A 12 -11.20 11.13 0.05
C VAL A 12 -11.58 12.57 0.35
N GLU A 13 -12.56 13.09 -0.38
CA GLU A 13 -13.13 14.42 -0.11
C GLU A 13 -14.34 14.23 0.81
N ARG A 14 -14.34 14.90 1.97
CA ARG A 14 -15.49 14.94 2.87
C ARG A 14 -16.10 16.33 2.90
N GLN A 15 -17.41 16.42 3.08
CA GLN A 15 -18.07 17.72 3.27
C GLN A 15 -17.80 18.23 4.69
N GLY A 16 -16.94 19.24 4.82
CA GLY A 16 -16.70 19.99 6.05
C GLY A 16 -17.66 21.18 6.22
N GLU A 17 -17.42 21.97 7.27
CA GLU A 17 -18.24 23.13 7.63
C GLU A 17 -18.21 24.23 6.55
N TYR A 18 -17.07 24.39 5.86
CA TYR A 18 -16.84 25.48 4.91
C TYR A 18 -16.64 25.01 3.45
N GLY A 19 -16.79 23.71 3.17
CA GLY A 19 -16.56 23.15 1.83
C GLY A 19 -16.06 21.71 1.86
N TRP A 20 -15.61 21.20 0.70
CA TRP A 20 -14.96 19.90 0.61
C TRP A 20 -13.56 19.97 1.24
N GLU A 21 -13.27 19.04 2.13
CA GLU A 21 -11.99 18.91 2.81
C GLU A 21 -11.36 17.55 2.48
N PRO A 22 -10.07 17.51 2.10
CA PRO A 22 -9.37 16.26 1.86
C PRO A 22 -9.08 15.55 3.19
N GLU A 23 -9.41 14.27 3.26
CA GLU A 23 -9.08 13.37 4.36
C GLU A 23 -8.21 12.22 3.84
N THR A 24 -7.12 11.92 4.54
CA THR A 24 -6.30 10.75 4.25
C THR A 24 -6.89 9.53 4.96
N VAL A 25 -7.28 8.52 4.19
CA VAL A 25 -7.81 7.24 4.68
C VAL A 25 -6.90 6.13 4.20
N TYR A 26 -6.83 5.04 4.97
CA TYR A 26 -6.10 3.84 4.58
C TYR A 26 -7.07 2.71 4.26
N GLU A 27 -7.15 2.34 2.99
CA GLU A 27 -8.03 1.28 2.51
C GLU A 27 -7.25 -0.01 2.23
N PRO A 28 -7.85 -1.18 2.47
CA PRO A 28 -7.18 -2.44 2.20
C PRO A 28 -7.01 -2.66 0.68
N VAL A 29 -5.77 -2.91 0.25
CA VAL A 29 -5.43 -3.32 -1.12
C VAL A 29 -4.78 -4.70 -1.11
N PHE A 30 -5.09 -5.52 -2.13
CA PHE A 30 -4.49 -6.83 -2.30
C PHE A 30 -3.51 -6.80 -3.48
N VAL A 31 -2.23 -7.04 -3.18
CA VAL A 31 -1.15 -6.96 -4.16
C VAL A 31 -0.50 -8.32 -4.34
N ALA A 32 -0.33 -8.77 -5.59
CA ALA A 32 0.46 -9.95 -5.89
C ALA A 32 1.95 -9.64 -5.66
N ALA A 33 2.62 -10.41 -4.80
CA ALA A 33 4.03 -10.20 -4.45
C ALA A 33 4.96 -10.18 -5.67
N GLU A 34 4.70 -11.05 -6.64
CA GLU A 34 5.46 -11.18 -7.89
C GLU A 34 5.34 -9.97 -8.82
N HIS A 35 4.32 -9.12 -8.62
CA HIS A 35 4.12 -7.91 -9.40
C HIS A 35 4.81 -6.69 -8.76
N ILE A 36 5.43 -6.84 -7.58
CA ILE A 36 6.20 -5.77 -6.96
C ILE A 36 7.59 -5.73 -7.60
N VAL A 37 7.88 -4.64 -8.31
CA VAL A 37 9.18 -4.41 -8.97
C VAL A 37 10.19 -3.87 -7.97
N SER A 38 9.77 -2.92 -7.13
CA SER A 38 10.63 -2.28 -6.14
C SER A 38 9.80 -1.63 -5.03
N MET A 39 10.42 -1.49 -3.86
CA MET A 39 9.88 -0.79 -2.70
C MET A 39 10.79 0.39 -2.36
N TYR A 40 10.24 1.56 -2.08
CA TYR A 40 11.00 2.74 -1.65
C TYR A 40 10.30 3.43 -0.48
N PHE A 41 11.04 3.76 0.59
CA PHE A 41 10.48 4.37 1.78
C PHE A 41 10.74 5.88 1.84
N ALA A 42 9.68 6.67 1.95
CA ALA A 42 9.71 8.14 2.05
C ALA A 42 8.64 8.65 3.02
N GLY A 43 8.59 8.07 4.23
CA GLY A 43 7.52 8.29 5.22
C GLY A 43 6.35 7.32 5.07
N LEU A 44 6.08 6.89 3.84
CA LEU A 44 5.27 5.71 3.49
C LEU A 44 6.07 4.84 2.52
N THR A 45 5.70 3.58 2.40
CA THR A 45 6.30 2.69 1.41
C THR A 45 5.61 2.88 0.07
N ILE A 46 6.38 3.21 -0.95
CA ILE A 46 5.92 3.32 -2.32
C ILE A 46 6.27 2.02 -3.04
N LEU A 47 5.23 1.30 -3.49
CA LEU A 47 5.35 0.11 -4.30
C LEU A 47 5.32 0.49 -5.77
N LYS A 48 6.34 0.08 -6.53
CA LYS A 48 6.30 0.14 -7.99
C LYS A 48 5.83 -1.21 -8.52
N MET A 49 4.74 -1.21 -9.27
CA MET A 49 4.15 -2.42 -9.85
C MET A 49 4.72 -2.71 -11.25
N THR A 50 4.60 -3.95 -11.71
CA THR A 50 4.94 -4.36 -13.09
C THR A 50 4.07 -3.65 -14.13
N SER A 51 2.85 -3.23 -13.77
CA SER A 51 1.97 -2.38 -14.59
C SER A 51 2.52 -0.97 -14.79
N GLY A 52 3.53 -0.55 -14.02
CA GLY A 52 4.02 0.83 -13.95
C GLY A 52 3.28 1.69 -12.92
N GLU A 53 2.21 1.18 -12.31
CA GLU A 53 1.46 1.84 -11.24
C GLU A 53 2.33 2.01 -9.98
N ARG A 54 2.08 3.10 -9.24
CA ARG A 54 2.69 3.37 -7.95
C ARG A 54 1.62 3.40 -6.88
N ILE A 55 1.81 2.61 -5.82
CA ILE A 55 0.86 2.52 -4.71
C ILE A 55 1.60 2.88 -3.43
N ASP A 56 1.07 3.87 -2.72
CA ASP A 56 1.60 4.27 -1.41
C ASP A 56 0.88 3.44 -0.34
N VAL A 57 1.64 2.70 0.46
CA VAL A 57 1.13 1.84 1.53
C VAL A 57 1.69 2.24 2.89
N LYS A 58 0.92 1.95 3.94
CA LYS A 58 1.27 2.26 5.33
C LYS A 58 2.38 1.37 5.87
N GLU A 59 2.43 0.12 5.44
CA GLU A 59 3.39 -0.88 5.90
C GLU A 59 4.81 -0.50 5.48
N THR A 60 5.80 -0.77 6.32
CA THR A 60 7.21 -0.54 5.97
C THR A 60 7.75 -1.63 5.05
N PRO A 61 8.89 -1.43 4.35
CA PRO A 61 9.48 -2.48 3.53
C PRO A 61 9.82 -3.74 4.36
N GLU A 62 10.23 -3.58 5.62
CA GLU A 62 10.55 -4.67 6.53
C GLU A 62 9.31 -5.49 6.91
N GLU A 63 8.20 -4.82 7.21
CA GLU A 63 6.92 -5.49 7.48
C GLU A 63 6.44 -6.28 6.26
N ILE A 64 6.56 -5.70 5.06
CA ILE A 64 6.20 -6.38 3.81
C ILE A 64 7.09 -7.60 3.57
N ILE A 65 8.40 -7.51 3.82
CA ILE A 65 9.32 -8.65 3.74
C ILE A 65 8.98 -9.73 4.76
N ALA A 66 8.62 -9.37 5.99
CA ALA A 66 8.16 -10.32 7.00
C ALA A 66 6.90 -11.05 6.53
N MET A 67 5.90 -10.33 6.00
CA MET A 67 4.68 -10.93 5.45
C MET A 67 4.96 -11.89 4.29
N LEU A 68 5.94 -11.58 3.43
CA LEU A 68 6.36 -12.46 2.34
C LEU A 68 7.01 -13.76 2.86
N THR A 69 7.77 -13.65 3.94
CA THR A 69 8.50 -14.79 4.53
C THR A 69 7.56 -15.70 5.33
N GLU A 70 6.63 -15.11 6.08
CA GLU A 70 5.60 -15.83 6.85
C GLU A 70 4.54 -16.48 5.96
N GLY A 71 4.12 -15.79 4.89
CA GLY A 71 3.17 -16.30 3.90
C GLY A 71 3.72 -17.41 3.00
N GLY A 72 5.03 -17.65 3.01
CA GLY A 72 5.69 -18.74 2.28
C GLY A 72 5.75 -20.08 3.01
N SER A 73 5.28 -20.16 4.26
CA SER A 73 5.34 -21.38 5.10
C SER A 73 4.01 -22.14 5.23
N LYS A 74 3.17 -22.17 4.19
CA LYS A 74 2.02 -23.07 4.13
C LYS A 74 1.94 -23.82 2.81
#